data_AF-A0AA92HZY4-F1
#
_entry.id   AF-A0AA92HZY4-F1
#
_cell.length_a   1.000
_cell.length_b   1.000
_cell.length_c   1.000
_cell.angle_alpha   90.00
_cell.angle_beta   90.00
_cell.angle_gamma   90.00
#
_symmetry.space_group_name_H-M   'P 1'
#
loop_
_entity.id
_entity.type
_entity.pdbx_description
1 polymer ?
#
loop_
_entity_poly.entity_id
_entity_poly.type
_entity_poly.pdbx_seq_one_letter_code
_entity_poly.pdbx_strand_id
1 'polypeptide(L)'
;MLWLAAYIGSVLAINYAFSLAPHLDLVWSCWAGLIFILRDMVQVRYGHWSLAAMLAATLLSFLLADPFVATASVTAFAVSELIDWGVFTVTRRPLRDRLWISAALSVPVDTALFFGMLGIWDPTVWAASLASKLAGVSVVWMLMRARSARPATA
;
A
#
# COMPACT_ATOMS: atom_id res chain seq x y z
N MET A 1 -8.42 -12.05 11.84
CA MET A 1 -7.22 -12.69 11.25
C MET A 1 -7.16 -12.53 9.73
N LEU A 2 -8.22 -12.81 8.95
CA LEU A 2 -8.23 -12.72 7.48
C LEU A 2 -7.46 -11.53 6.86
N TRP A 3 -7.79 -10.28 7.23
CA TRP A 3 -7.13 -9.08 6.70
C TRP A 3 -5.61 -9.04 6.93
N LEU A 4 -5.15 -9.56 8.07
CA LEU A 4 -3.73 -9.60 8.43
C LEU A 4 -2.98 -10.64 7.58
N ALA A 5 -3.58 -11.82 7.40
CA ALA A 5 -3.03 -12.85 6.51
C ALA A 5 -3.05 -12.40 5.03
N ALA A 6 -4.11 -11.71 4.59
CA ALA A 6 -4.21 -11.16 3.24
C ALA A 6 -3.18 -10.06 2.98
N TYR A 7 -2.94 -9.17 3.95
CA TYR A 7 -1.90 -8.14 3.87
C TYR A 7 -0.50 -8.77 3.79
N ILE A 8 -0.12 -9.60 4.78
CA ILE A 8 1.20 -10.27 4.81
C ILE A 8 1.41 -11.09 3.52
N GLY A 9 0.43 -11.91 3.15
CA GLY A 9 0.49 -12.73 1.94
C GLY A 9 0.61 -11.90 0.65
N SER A 10 -0.05 -10.74 0.56
CA SER A 10 0.08 -9.85 -0.59
C SER A 10 1.45 -9.17 -0.66
N VAL A 11 2.03 -8.76 0.49
CA VAL A 11 3.39 -8.20 0.55
C VAL A 11 4.43 -9.23 0.12
N LEU A 12 4.30 -10.50 0.52
CA LEU A 12 5.20 -11.56 0.05
C LEU A 12 5.00 -11.86 -1.44
N ALA A 13 3.75 -11.99 -1.88
CA ALA A 13 3.42 -12.32 -3.26
C ALA A 13 3.86 -11.23 -4.25
N ILE A 14 3.70 -9.95 -3.91
CA ILE A 14 4.08 -8.84 -4.82
C ILE A 14 5.60 -8.72 -4.97
N ASN A 15 6.37 -8.92 -3.89
CA ASN A 15 7.83 -8.87 -3.96
C ASN A 15 8.41 -10.07 -4.73
N TYR A 16 7.81 -11.25 -4.58
CA TYR A 16 8.13 -12.41 -5.40
C TYR A 16 7.74 -12.20 -6.88
N ALA A 17 6.57 -11.61 -7.16
CA ALA A 17 6.11 -11.31 -8.52
C ALA A 17 7.01 -10.26 -9.23
N PHE A 18 7.42 -9.20 -8.54
CA PHE A 18 8.41 -8.24 -9.03
C PHE A 18 9.76 -8.90 -9.34
N SER A 19 10.19 -9.86 -8.51
CA SER A 19 11.45 -10.60 -8.72
C SER A 19 11.38 -11.52 -9.95
N LEU A 20 10.23 -12.12 -10.24
CA LEU A 20 10.02 -13.00 -11.39
C LEU A 20 9.79 -12.25 -12.72
N ALA A 21 9.04 -11.15 -12.68
CA ALA A 21 8.58 -10.44 -13.88
C ALA A 21 8.61 -8.91 -13.67
N PRO A 22 9.80 -8.29 -13.54
CA PRO A 22 9.92 -6.85 -13.28
C PRO A 22 9.37 -5.97 -14.42
N HIS A 23 9.21 -6.52 -15.62
CA HIS A 23 8.65 -5.84 -16.80
C HIS A 23 7.11 -5.67 -16.76
N LEU A 24 6.42 -6.20 -15.75
CA LEU A 24 4.98 -6.01 -15.51
C LEU A 24 4.72 -5.00 -14.38
N ASP A 25 5.65 -4.05 -14.19
CA ASP A 25 5.65 -3.01 -13.17
C ASP A 25 4.32 -2.27 -12.98
N LEU A 26 3.60 -1.99 -14.07
CA LEU A 26 2.29 -1.34 -14.06
C LEU A 26 1.21 -2.23 -13.42
N VAL A 27 1.21 -3.53 -13.73
CA VAL A 27 0.27 -4.51 -13.17
C VAL A 27 0.57 -4.72 -11.69
N TRP A 28 1.85 -4.82 -11.33
CA TRP A 28 2.25 -4.91 -9.93
C TRP A 28 1.96 -3.61 -9.16
N SER A 29 2.12 -2.44 -9.77
CA SER A 29 1.77 -1.15 -9.14
C SER A 29 0.26 -1.05 -8.84
N CYS A 30 -0.63 -1.57 -9.70
CA CYS A 30 -2.05 -1.72 -9.38
C CYS A 30 -2.28 -2.60 -8.13
N TRP A 31 -1.57 -3.73 -8.00
CA TRP A 31 -1.67 -4.60 -6.82
C TRP A 31 -1.08 -3.91 -5.57
N ALA A 32 0.04 -3.19 -5.70
CA ALA A 32 0.60 -2.39 -4.61
C ALA A 32 -0.45 -1.41 -4.06
N GLY A 33 -1.23 -0.75 -4.92
CA GLY A 33 -2.38 0.08 -4.54
C GLY A 33 -3.42 -0.65 -3.66
N LEU A 34 -3.66 -1.94 -3.89
CA LEU A 34 -4.54 -2.76 -3.05
C LEU A 34 -3.90 -3.11 -1.69
N ILE A 35 -2.57 -3.19 -1.60
CA ILE A 35 -1.86 -3.44 -0.34
C ILE A 35 -2.06 -2.26 0.63
N PHE A 36 -2.00 -1.00 0.15
CA PHE A 36 -2.37 0.18 0.95
C PHE A 36 -3.78 0.09 1.56
N ILE A 37 -4.75 -0.46 0.82
CA ILE A 37 -6.12 -0.67 1.33
C ILE A 37 -6.16 -1.79 2.39
N LEU A 38 -5.52 -2.93 2.15
CA LEU A 38 -5.50 -4.06 3.08
C LEU A 38 -4.89 -3.68 4.43
N ARG A 39 -3.83 -2.88 4.35
CA ARG A 39 -3.06 -2.26 5.42
C ARG A 39 -3.87 -1.30 6.28
N ASP A 40 -4.56 -0.34 5.65
CA ASP A 40 -5.54 0.53 6.33
C ASP A 40 -6.60 -0.30 7.08
N MET A 41 -7.10 -1.40 6.48
CA MET A 41 -8.05 -2.30 7.15
C MET A 41 -7.43 -3.05 8.34
N VAL A 42 -6.13 -3.40 8.29
CA VAL A 42 -5.40 -3.97 9.42
C VAL A 42 -5.28 -2.94 10.54
N GLN A 43 -4.87 -1.69 10.26
CA GLN A 43 -4.78 -0.66 11.30
C GLN A 43 -6.16 -0.33 11.91
N VAL A 44 -7.22 -0.25 11.11
CA VAL A 44 -8.58 -0.01 11.61
C VAL A 44 -9.06 -1.11 12.56
N ARG A 45 -8.60 -2.36 12.36
CA ARG A 45 -9.07 -3.51 13.14
C ARG A 45 -8.18 -3.89 14.32
N TYR A 46 -6.88 -3.60 14.28
CA TYR A 46 -5.93 -3.95 15.35
C TYR A 46 -5.27 -2.71 16.00
N GLY A 47 -5.58 -1.50 15.53
CA GLY A 47 -4.99 -0.26 16.04
C GLY A 47 -3.48 -0.24 15.88
N HIS A 48 -2.77 0.15 16.93
CA HIS A 48 -1.31 0.25 16.98
C HIS A 48 -0.59 -1.09 16.74
N TRP A 49 -1.26 -2.23 16.93
CA TRP A 49 -0.68 -3.54 16.63
C TRP A 49 -0.50 -3.82 15.13
N SER A 50 -0.97 -2.95 14.23
CA SER A 50 -0.58 -3.00 12.81
C SER A 50 0.94 -2.90 12.65
N LEU A 51 1.61 -2.07 13.47
CA LEU A 51 3.07 -1.90 13.46
C LEU A 51 3.82 -3.23 13.63
N ALA A 52 3.35 -4.11 14.53
CA ALA A 52 3.93 -5.44 14.70
C ALA A 52 3.65 -6.38 13.51
N ALA A 53 2.45 -6.29 12.92
CA ALA A 53 2.06 -7.07 11.75
C ALA A 53 2.88 -6.69 10.51
N MET A 54 3.14 -5.40 10.32
CA MET A 54 4.04 -4.88 9.29
C MET A 54 5.46 -5.35 9.52
N LEU A 55 6.01 -5.18 10.73
CA LEU A 55 7.40 -5.54 11.03
C LEU A 55 7.65 -7.03 10.70
N ALA A 56 6.67 -7.89 10.98
CA ALA A 56 6.67 -9.28 10.51
C ALA A 56 6.58 -9.42 8.97
N ALA A 57 5.65 -8.73 8.30
CA ALA A 57 5.53 -8.77 6.83
C ALA A 57 6.81 -8.33 6.11
N THR A 58 7.38 -7.22 6.57
CA THR A 58 8.60 -6.58 6.09
C THR A 58 9.82 -7.48 6.31
N LEU A 59 10.00 -8.04 7.51
CA LEU A 59 11.08 -9.01 7.78
C LEU A 59 10.94 -10.27 6.93
N LEU A 60 9.75 -10.85 6.84
CA LEU A 60 9.52 -12.05 6.01
C LEU A 60 9.78 -11.76 4.53
N SER A 61 9.40 -10.58 4.03
CA SER A 61 9.68 -10.19 2.64
C SER A 61 11.16 -9.97 2.38
N PHE A 62 11.92 -9.47 3.37
CA PHE A 62 13.37 -9.32 3.26
C PHE A 62 14.10 -10.67 3.17
N LEU A 63 13.57 -11.70 3.84
CA LEU A 63 14.14 -13.05 3.83
C LEU A 63 13.78 -13.88 2.59
N LEU A 64 12.79 -13.46 1.79
CA LEU A 64 12.20 -14.26 0.69
C LEU A 64 12.37 -13.65 -0.71
N ALA A 65 12.72 -12.37 -0.83
CA ALA A 65 12.91 -11.69 -2.12
C ALA A 65 14.40 -11.36 -2.36
N ASP A 66 14.73 -10.95 -3.58
CA ASP A 66 16.09 -10.52 -3.94
C ASP A 66 16.57 -9.38 -3.02
N PRO A 67 17.78 -9.42 -2.43
CA PRO A 67 18.22 -8.45 -1.42
C PRO A 67 18.16 -6.98 -1.89
N PHE A 68 18.38 -6.70 -3.18
CA PHE A 68 18.38 -5.34 -3.70
C PHE A 68 16.94 -4.79 -3.78
N VAL A 69 16.05 -5.53 -4.44
CA VAL A 69 14.63 -5.16 -4.57
C VAL A 69 13.93 -5.17 -3.21
N ALA A 70 14.25 -6.16 -2.37
CA ALA A 70 13.70 -6.30 -1.03
C ALA A 70 14.06 -5.09 -0.15
N THR A 71 15.31 -4.62 -0.16
CA THR A 71 15.73 -3.46 0.64
C THR A 71 14.98 -2.19 0.25
N ALA A 72 14.83 -1.94 -1.06
CA ALA A 72 14.06 -0.79 -1.56
C ALA A 72 12.58 -0.88 -1.17
N SER A 73 11.96 -2.04 -1.41
CA SER A 73 10.55 -2.32 -1.09
C SER A 73 10.26 -2.19 0.42
N VAL A 74 11.09 -2.83 1.26
CA VAL A 74 11.02 -2.77 2.73
C VAL A 74 11.08 -1.34 3.23
N THR A 75 12.02 -0.54 2.72
CA THR A 75 12.21 0.86 3.14
C THR A 75 11.02 1.72 2.71
N ALA A 76 10.58 1.58 1.46
CA ALA A 76 9.42 2.27 0.91
C ALA A 76 8.14 1.95 1.69
N PHE A 77 7.82 0.66 1.91
CA PHE A 77 6.66 0.24 2.68
C PHE A 77 6.70 0.73 4.14
N ALA A 78 7.85 0.63 4.81
CA ALA A 78 7.99 1.03 6.21
C ALA A 78 7.77 2.53 6.42
N VAL A 79 8.43 3.39 5.63
CA VAL A 79 8.23 4.86 5.72
C VAL A 79 6.80 5.22 5.34
N SER A 80 6.29 4.63 4.26
CA SER A 80 4.92 4.82 3.81
C SER A 80 3.89 4.46 4.88
N GLU A 81 4.18 3.50 5.77
CA GLU A 81 3.23 3.16 6.83
C GLU A 81 3.35 4.02 8.08
N LEU A 82 4.52 4.59 8.38
CA LEU A 82 4.60 5.59 9.45
C LEU A 82 3.74 6.82 9.10
N ILE A 83 3.62 7.13 7.81
CA ILE A 83 2.68 8.12 7.27
C ILE A 83 1.22 7.69 7.50
N ASP A 84 0.80 6.53 7.01
CA ASP A 84 -0.57 6.03 7.19
C ASP A 84 -0.94 5.91 8.68
N TRP A 85 -0.03 5.38 9.50
CA TRP A 85 -0.20 5.27 10.94
C TRP A 85 -0.43 6.64 11.57
N GLY A 86 0.36 7.65 11.19
CA GLY A 86 0.16 9.05 11.59
C GLY A 86 -1.20 9.59 11.15
N VAL A 87 -1.60 9.38 9.89
CA VAL A 87 -2.90 9.79 9.34
C VAL A 87 -4.06 9.17 10.14
N PHE A 88 -4.04 7.86 10.36
CA PHE A 88 -5.07 7.13 11.10
C PHE A 88 -5.04 7.34 12.61
N THR A 89 -3.93 7.81 13.17
CA THR A 89 -3.85 8.24 14.58
C THR A 89 -4.44 9.66 14.74
N VAL A 90 -4.08 10.61 13.87
CA VAL A 90 -4.43 12.03 14.02
C VAL A 90 -5.83 12.40 13.51
N THR A 91 -6.22 11.98 12.30
CA THR A 91 -7.22 12.75 11.50
C THR A 91 -8.70 12.71 11.90
N ARG A 92 -9.15 11.74 12.70
CA ARG A 92 -10.56 11.50 13.15
C ARG A 92 -11.69 11.46 12.09
N ARG A 93 -11.42 11.65 10.80
CA ARG A 93 -12.40 11.63 9.68
C ARG A 93 -13.07 10.24 9.47
N PRO A 94 -14.20 10.15 8.73
CA PRO A 94 -14.78 8.86 8.35
C PRO A 94 -13.79 7.99 7.57
N LEU A 95 -13.84 6.67 7.79
CA LEU A 95 -12.89 5.68 7.26
C LEU A 95 -12.52 5.90 5.78
N ARG A 96 -13.52 6.12 4.93
CA ARG A 96 -13.37 6.39 3.50
C ARG A 96 -12.39 7.53 3.24
N ASP A 97 -12.56 8.67 3.92
CA ASP A 97 -11.75 9.86 3.68
C ASP A 97 -10.35 9.70 4.28
N ARG A 98 -10.20 8.94 5.38
CA ARG A 98 -8.89 8.58 5.93
C ARG A 98 -8.08 7.74 4.96
N LEU A 99 -8.69 6.71 4.37
CA LEU A 99 -8.06 5.78 3.44
C LEU A 99 -7.53 6.49 2.18
N TRP A 100 -8.28 7.46 1.64
CA TRP A 100 -7.79 8.24 0.51
C TRP A 100 -6.70 9.25 0.89
N ILE A 101 -6.78 9.87 2.07
CA ILE A 101 -5.71 10.75 2.59
C ILE A 101 -4.43 9.96 2.90
N SER A 102 -4.55 8.75 3.46
CA SER A 102 -3.46 7.80 3.68
C SER A 102 -2.69 7.62 2.38
N ALA A 103 -3.35 7.03 1.37
CA ALA A 103 -2.72 6.74 0.08
C ALA A 103 -2.24 7.99 -0.66
N ALA A 104 -2.95 9.12 -0.59
CA ALA A 104 -2.52 10.36 -1.24
C ALA A 104 -1.20 10.91 -0.68
N LEU A 105 -0.86 10.58 0.58
CA LEU A 105 0.40 10.97 1.21
C LEU A 105 1.46 9.86 1.11
N SER A 106 1.08 8.59 1.27
CA SER A 106 2.04 7.48 1.28
C SER A 106 2.43 6.98 -0.11
N VAL A 107 1.53 6.94 -1.11
CA VAL A 107 1.86 6.47 -2.47
C VAL A 107 2.95 7.31 -3.18
N PRO A 108 2.98 8.66 -3.06
CA PRO A 108 4.09 9.46 -3.59
C PRO A 108 5.42 9.15 -2.91
N VAL A 109 5.42 8.98 -1.59
CA VAL A 109 6.63 8.68 -0.81
C VAL A 109 7.13 7.25 -1.09
N ASP A 110 6.23 6.28 -1.16
CA ASP A 110 6.49 4.90 -1.55
C ASP A 110 7.19 4.82 -2.92
N THR A 111 6.56 5.45 -3.92
CA THR A 111 7.06 5.48 -5.30
C THR A 111 8.42 6.17 -5.38
N ALA A 112 8.60 7.30 -4.70
CA ALA A 112 9.85 8.05 -4.70
C ALA A 112 11.00 7.29 -4.01
N LEU A 113 10.74 6.63 -2.88
CA LEU A 113 11.73 5.80 -2.19
C LEU A 113 12.06 4.55 -2.98
N PHE A 114 11.06 3.83 -3.47
CA PHE A 114 11.25 2.57 -4.19
C PHE A 114 12.07 2.78 -5.48
N PHE A 115 11.61 3.64 -6.39
CA PHE A 115 12.34 3.86 -7.66
C PHE A 115 13.63 4.67 -7.46
N GLY A 116 13.68 5.59 -6.49
CA GLY A 116 14.90 6.31 -6.13
C GLY A 116 16.01 5.39 -5.63
N MET A 117 15.67 4.40 -4.79
CA MET A 117 16.63 3.37 -4.32
C MET A 117 17.03 2.37 -5.42
N LEU A 118 16.13 2.08 -6.37
CA LEU A 118 16.47 1.30 -7.56
C LEU A 118 17.28 2.09 -8.61
N GLY A 119 17.50 3.39 -8.42
CA GLY A 119 18.19 4.27 -9.37
C GLY A 119 17.40 4.56 -10.65
N ILE A 120 16.10 4.25 -10.67
CA ILE A 120 15.21 4.45 -11.81
C ILE A 120 14.65 5.86 -11.72
N TRP A 121 15.14 6.77 -12.56
CA TRP A 121 14.73 8.19 -12.57
C TRP A 121 13.79 8.56 -13.73
N ASP A 122 13.20 7.57 -14.40
CA ASP A 122 12.28 7.81 -15.52
C ASP A 122 10.94 8.41 -15.04
N PRO A 123 10.61 9.66 -15.43
CA PRO A 123 9.37 10.31 -14.99
C PRO A 123 8.11 9.58 -15.45
N THR A 124 8.16 8.81 -16.56
CA THR A 124 7.02 8.06 -17.08
C THR A 124 6.71 6.84 -16.20
N VAL A 125 7.73 6.12 -15.73
CA VAL A 125 7.60 5.01 -14.78
C VAL A 125 7.06 5.50 -13.44
N TRP A 126 7.59 6.62 -12.94
CA TRP A 126 7.10 7.25 -11.70
C TRP A 126 5.64 7.67 -11.83
N ALA A 127 5.28 8.38 -12.91
CA ALA A 127 3.92 8.80 -13.16
C ALA A 127 2.95 7.60 -13.33
N ALA A 128 3.36 6.56 -14.04
CA ALA A 128 2.57 5.36 -14.26
C ALA A 128 2.34 4.57 -12.95
N SER A 129 3.37 4.38 -12.13
CA SER A 129 3.25 3.69 -10.83
C SER A 129 2.40 4.51 -9.83
N LEU A 130 2.62 5.82 -9.77
CA LEU A 130 1.86 6.71 -8.89
C LEU A 130 0.38 6.79 -9.31
N ALA A 131 0.10 6.92 -10.61
CA ALA A 131 -1.26 6.93 -11.15
C ALA A 131 -1.98 5.59 -10.96
N SER A 132 -1.32 4.45 -11.20
CA SER A 132 -1.93 3.12 -11.05
C SER A 132 -2.24 2.77 -9.59
N LYS A 133 -1.31 3.03 -8.66
CA LYS A 133 -1.53 2.88 -7.21
C LYS A 133 -2.70 3.76 -6.74
N LEU A 134 -2.69 5.06 -7.08
CA LEU A 134 -3.78 5.99 -6.69
C LEU A 134 -5.11 5.67 -7.36
N ALA A 135 -5.12 5.14 -8.60
CA ALA A 135 -6.33 4.72 -9.28
C ALA A 135 -6.99 3.54 -8.54
N GLY A 136 -6.22 2.52 -8.15
CA GLY A 136 -6.72 1.39 -7.35
C GLY A 136 -7.39 1.84 -6.05
N VAL A 137 -6.74 2.74 -5.30
CA VAL A 137 -7.32 3.30 -4.07
C VAL A 137 -8.55 4.18 -4.35
N SER A 138 -8.50 5.00 -5.41
CA SER A 138 -9.60 5.90 -5.78
C SER A 138 -10.85 5.13 -6.23
N VAL A 139 -10.70 4.00 -6.92
CA VAL A 139 -11.82 3.10 -7.26
C VAL A 139 -12.50 2.58 -6.00
N VAL A 140 -11.74 2.07 -5.03
CA VAL A 140 -12.31 1.60 -3.75
C VAL A 140 -12.98 2.74 -2.97
N TRP A 141 -12.36 3.92 -2.93
CA TRP A 141 -12.93 5.12 -2.33
C TRP A 141 -14.27 5.53 -2.98
N MET A 142 -14.34 5.53 -4.32
CA MET A 142 -15.57 5.80 -5.07
C MET A 142 -16.65 4.77 -4.78
N LEU A 143 -16.32 3.47 -4.74
CA LEU A 143 -17.26 2.40 -4.40
C LEU A 143 -17.81 2.57 -2.96
N MET A 144 -16.96 2.90 -2.00
CA MET A 144 -17.39 3.23 -0.63
C MET A 144 -18.32 4.45 -0.62
N ARG A 145 -17.98 5.52 -1.35
CA ARG A 145 -18.80 6.74 -1.47
C ARG A 145 -20.18 6.44 -2.07
N ALA A 146 -20.23 5.65 -3.15
CA ALA A 146 -21.46 5.27 -3.82
C ALA A 146 -22.37 4.40 -2.93
N ARG A 147 -21.79 3.51 -2.10
CA ARG A 147 -22.56 2.71 -1.13
C ARG A 147 -23.11 3.56 0.01
N SER A 148 -22.36 4.55 0.52
CA SER A 148 -22.86 5.51 1.52
C SER A 148 -23.94 6.46 1.00
N ALA A 149 -24.02 6.66 -0.32
CA ALA A 149 -24.99 7.55 -0.96
C ALA A 149 -26.31 6.87 -1.36
N ARG A 150 -26.39 5.53 -1.29
CA ARG A 150 -27.66 4.83 -1.47
C ARG A 150 -28.48 4.96 -0.18
N PRO A 151 -29.69 5.56 -0.20
CA PRO A 151 -30.58 5.47 0.95
C PRO A 151 -30.88 4.00 1.23
N ALA A 152 -30.98 3.64 2.50
CA ALA A 152 -31.45 2.31 2.87
C ALA A 152 -32.90 2.17 2.38
N THR A 153 -33.10 1.35 1.35
CA THR A 153 -34.43 0.90 0.94
C THR A 153 -34.99 0.04 2.07
N ALA A 154 -35.91 0.62 2.83
CA ALA A 154 -36.74 -0.05 3.83
C ALA A 154 -37.79 -0.95 3.17
#